data_AF-A0AAW2WF32-F1
#
_entry.id   AF-A0AAW2WF32-F1
#
_cell.length_a   1.000
_cell.length_b   1.000
_cell.length_c   1.000
_cell.angle_alpha   90.00
_cell.angle_beta   90.00
_cell.angle_gamma   90.00
#
_symmetry.space_group_name_H-M   'P 1'
#
loop_
_entity.id
_entity.type
_entity.pdbx_description
1 polymer ?
#
loop_
_entity_poly.entity_id
_entity_poly.type
_entity_poly.pdbx_seq_one_letter_code
_entity_poly.pdbx_strand_id
1 'polypeptide(L)'
;MLTRQLESLNLEVVESIENVLATLQSRPSIIGKIKISQDLDPEFQRIKKDASGGLIPDFQIGAEGVLYMRGRVCVPNNWEIKNEIMQKAHRSKLSIHPGGTKIYRDLKINFWWNGMKRDIANFVAKCLTCQWVKAEHQRPGGYLRPRKSQSGSGNTLQWILW
;
A
#
# COMPACT_ATOMS: atom_id res chain seq x y z
N MET A 1 52.13 16.45 -23.01
CA MET A 1 51.73 16.95 -21.67
C MET A 1 50.21 16.86 -21.40
N LEU A 2 49.36 16.70 -22.42
CA LEU A 2 47.88 16.61 -22.27
C LEU A 2 47.30 15.19 -22.07
N THR A 3 48.07 14.13 -22.31
CA THR A 3 47.57 12.74 -22.22
C THR A 3 47.41 12.24 -20.78
N ARG A 4 48.22 12.74 -19.83
CA ARG A 4 48.12 12.36 -18.40
C ARG A 4 46.91 12.98 -17.67
N GLN A 5 46.38 14.10 -18.15
CA GLN A 5 45.22 14.77 -17.53
C GLN A 5 43.88 14.13 -17.94
N LEU A 6 43.83 13.50 -19.12
CA LEU A 6 42.62 12.79 -19.59
C LEU A 6 42.43 11.45 -18.88
N GLU A 7 43.51 10.74 -18.54
CA GLU A 7 43.43 9.47 -17.79
C GLU A 7 42.99 9.68 -16.33
N SER A 8 43.44 10.75 -15.67
CA SER A 8 43.03 11.06 -14.29
C SER A 8 41.55 11.45 -14.19
N LEU A 9 41.06 12.22 -15.17
CA LEU A 9 39.63 12.56 -15.26
C LEU A 9 38.78 11.32 -15.57
N ASN A 10 39.29 10.37 -16.35
CA ASN A 10 38.57 9.14 -16.67
C ASN A 10 38.47 8.20 -15.45
N LEU A 11 39.52 8.10 -14.63
CA LEU A 11 39.51 7.31 -13.39
C LEU A 11 38.60 7.92 -12.31
N GLU A 12 38.65 9.24 -12.09
CA GLU A 12 37.75 9.91 -11.13
C GLU A 12 36.28 9.82 -11.55
N VAL A 13 35.99 9.93 -12.85
CA VAL A 13 34.63 9.80 -13.38
C VAL A 13 34.12 8.36 -13.23
N VAL A 14 34.96 7.35 -13.46
CA VAL A 14 34.58 5.93 -13.29
C VAL A 14 34.30 5.62 -11.82
N GLU A 15 35.15 6.05 -10.89
CA GLU A 15 34.95 5.83 -9.45
C GLU A 15 33.70 6.56 -8.93
N SER A 16 33.42 7.76 -9.45
CA SER A 16 32.18 8.49 -9.15
C SER A 16 30.93 7.77 -9.68
N ILE A 17 30.98 7.22 -10.89
CA ILE A 17 29.88 6.44 -11.48
C ILE A 17 29.68 5.13 -10.72
N GLU A 18 30.75 4.43 -10.33
CA GLU A 18 30.66 3.22 -9.52
C GLU A 18 30.04 3.50 -8.15
N ASN A 19 30.39 4.62 -7.51
CA ASN A 19 29.79 5.04 -6.25
C ASN A 19 28.31 5.45 -6.40
N VAL A 20 27.94 6.12 -7.49
CA VAL A 20 26.55 6.44 -7.82
C VAL A 20 25.75 5.18 -8.14
N LEU A 21 26.32 4.23 -8.88
CA LEU A 21 25.73 2.93 -9.20
C LEU A 21 25.59 2.05 -7.94
N ALA A 22 26.59 2.03 -7.06
CA ALA A 22 26.55 1.34 -5.77
C ALA A 22 25.50 1.96 -4.83
N THR A 23 25.29 3.29 -4.89
CA THR A 23 24.23 3.98 -4.15
C THR A 23 22.84 3.75 -4.78
N LEU A 24 22.78 3.51 -6.10
CA LEU A 24 21.58 3.11 -6.83
C LEU A 24 21.23 1.62 -6.64
N GLN A 25 22.20 0.78 -6.26
CA GLN A 25 21.99 -0.59 -5.80
C GLN A 25 21.56 -0.58 -4.33
N SER A 26 20.45 -1.15 -3.89
CA SER A 26 19.25 -1.65 -4.54
C SER A 26 18.19 -1.63 -3.45
N ARG A 27 17.39 -0.56 -3.34
CA ARG A 27 16.20 -0.67 -2.48
C ARG A 27 15.28 -1.68 -3.16
N PRO A 28 14.96 -2.83 -2.53
CA PRO A 28 14.12 -3.82 -3.18
C PRO A 28 12.80 -3.16 -3.55
N SER A 29 12.35 -3.39 -4.79
CA SER A 29 11.05 -2.91 -5.25
C SER A 29 9.96 -3.41 -4.32
N ILE A 30 8.80 -2.77 -4.32
CA ILE A 30 7.70 -3.21 -3.46
C ILE A 30 7.30 -4.66 -3.76
N ILE A 31 7.34 -5.06 -5.03
CA ILE A 31 7.09 -6.42 -5.48
C ILE A 31 8.19 -7.37 -4.99
N GLY A 32 9.46 -6.95 -5.05
CA GLY A 32 10.57 -7.72 -4.49
C GLY A 32 10.43 -7.97 -2.99
N LYS A 33 10.05 -6.95 -2.22
CA LYS A 33 9.76 -7.07 -0.78
C LYS A 33 8.58 -8.02 -0.52
N ILE A 34 7.50 -7.88 -1.30
CA ILE A 34 6.35 -8.79 -1.20
C ILE A 34 6.78 -10.21 -1.47
N LYS A 35 7.54 -10.47 -2.54
CA LYS A 35 8.04 -11.80 -2.88
C LYS A 35 8.82 -12.41 -1.72
N ILE A 36 9.82 -11.70 -1.20
CA ILE A 36 10.61 -12.16 -0.05
C ILE A 36 9.71 -12.47 1.15
N SER A 37 8.74 -11.59 1.44
CA SER A 37 7.80 -11.81 2.54
C SER A 37 6.85 -13.00 2.30
N GLN A 38 6.45 -13.28 1.06
CA GLN A 38 5.67 -14.47 0.72
C GLN A 38 6.51 -15.75 0.85
N ASP A 39 7.80 -15.67 0.51
CA ASP A 39 8.73 -16.79 0.58
C ASP A 39 9.05 -17.19 2.01
N LEU A 40 9.04 -16.22 2.94
CA LEU A 40 9.23 -16.44 4.38
C LEU A 40 7.95 -16.84 5.13
N ASP A 41 6.77 -16.67 4.54
CA ASP A 41 5.48 -16.92 5.20
C ASP A 41 4.98 -18.35 4.91
N PRO A 42 4.89 -19.23 5.93
CA PRO A 42 4.44 -20.62 5.75
C PRO A 42 3.02 -20.73 5.19
N GLU A 43 2.13 -19.78 5.48
CA GLU A 43 0.77 -19.77 4.94
C GLU A 43 0.81 -19.54 3.43
N PHE A 44 1.61 -18.57 2.98
CA PHE A 44 1.80 -18.30 1.55
C PHE A 44 2.46 -19.47 0.82
N GLN A 45 3.40 -20.17 1.45
CA GLN A 45 4.00 -21.38 0.87
C GLN A 45 2.96 -22.49 0.66
N ARG A 46 2.07 -22.70 1.63
CA ARG A 46 0.94 -23.64 1.49
C ARG A 46 0.01 -23.23 0.34
N ILE A 47 -0.37 -21.95 0.29
CA ILE A 47 -1.25 -21.44 -0.78
C ILE A 47 -0.58 -21.57 -2.15
N LYS A 48 0.72 -21.31 -2.28
CA LYS A 48 1.47 -21.54 -3.53
C LYS A 48 1.40 -23.01 -3.96
N LYS A 49 1.59 -23.95 -3.03
CA LYS A 49 1.48 -25.39 -3.33
C LYS A 49 0.08 -25.77 -3.81
N ASP A 50 -0.96 -25.27 -3.14
CA ASP A 50 -2.35 -25.56 -3.49
C ASP A 50 -2.76 -24.93 -4.83
N ALA A 51 -2.25 -23.72 -5.12
CA ALA A 51 -2.44 -23.05 -6.40
C ALA A 51 -1.78 -23.80 -7.56
N SER A 52 -0.55 -24.29 -7.38
CA SER A 52 0.14 -25.15 -8.35
C SER A 52 -0.58 -26.47 -8.59
N GLY A 53 -1.26 -27.00 -7.56
CA GLY A 53 -2.09 -28.20 -7.64
C GLY A 53 -3.50 -27.97 -8.22
N GLY A 54 -3.87 -26.73 -8.56
CA GLY A 54 -5.19 -26.39 -9.10
C GLY A 54 -6.34 -26.48 -8.10
N LEU A 55 -6.06 -26.59 -6.79
CA LEU A 55 -7.08 -26.70 -5.75
C LEU A 55 -7.81 -25.38 -5.48
N ILE A 56 -7.17 -24.26 -5.81
CA ILE A 56 -7.66 -22.90 -5.55
C ILE A 56 -7.54 -22.03 -6.80
N PRO A 57 -8.52 -22.09 -7.73
CA PRO A 57 -8.41 -21.48 -9.07
C PRO A 57 -8.33 -19.94 -9.07
N ASP A 58 -8.74 -19.30 -7.97
CA ASP A 58 -8.63 -17.85 -7.79
C ASP A 58 -7.17 -17.38 -7.61
N PHE A 59 -6.25 -18.30 -7.27
CA PHE A 59 -4.85 -18.01 -7.00
C PHE A 59 -3.95 -18.51 -8.12
N GLN A 60 -2.98 -17.67 -8.49
CA GLN A 60 -2.06 -17.93 -9.60
C GLN A 60 -0.65 -17.53 -9.18
N ILE A 61 0.35 -18.27 -9.65
CA ILE A 61 1.76 -17.93 -9.42
C ILE A 61 2.29 -17.29 -10.71
N GLY A 62 2.81 -16.06 -10.60
CA GLY A 62 3.46 -15.37 -11.71
C GLY A 62 4.81 -15.99 -12.07
N ALA A 63 5.36 -15.63 -13.23
CA ALA A 63 6.64 -16.14 -13.71
C ALA A 63 7.82 -15.86 -12.74
N GLU A 64 7.71 -14.78 -11.97
CA GLU A 64 8.66 -14.34 -10.96
C GLU A 64 8.49 -15.05 -9.59
N GLY A 65 7.53 -15.97 -9.48
CA GLY A 65 7.22 -16.72 -8.26
C GLY A 65 6.37 -15.96 -7.24
N VAL A 66 5.79 -14.82 -7.62
CA VAL A 66 4.86 -14.05 -6.76
C VAL A 66 3.46 -14.62 -6.87
N LEU A 67 2.77 -14.73 -5.74
CA LEU A 67 1.39 -15.17 -5.68
C LEU A 67 0.44 -14.00 -6.00
N TYR A 68 -0.51 -14.27 -6.88
CA TYR A 68 -1.60 -13.39 -7.29
C TYR A 68 -2.95 -14.01 -6.94
N MET A 69 -3.93 -13.15 -6.61
CA MET A 69 -5.34 -13.50 -6.51
C MET A 69 -6.11 -12.70 -7.54
N ARG A 70 -6.77 -13.37 -8.51
CA ARG A 70 -7.55 -12.73 -9.57
C ARG A 70 -6.81 -11.56 -10.25
N GLY A 71 -5.55 -11.77 -10.60
CA GLY A 71 -4.68 -10.78 -11.24
C GLY A 71 -4.08 -9.71 -10.33
N ARG A 72 -4.24 -9.81 -9.00
CA ARG A 72 -3.73 -8.84 -8.02
C ARG A 72 -2.66 -9.47 -7.15
N VAL A 73 -1.59 -8.75 -6.87
CA VAL A 73 -0.49 -9.21 -6.03
C VAL A 73 -0.99 -9.41 -4.60
N CYS A 74 -0.82 -10.62 -4.06
CA CYS A 74 -1.18 -10.93 -2.68
C CYS A 74 -0.12 -10.37 -1.72
N VAL A 75 -0.51 -9.46 -0.83
CA VAL A 75 0.39 -8.87 0.15
C VAL A 75 0.29 -9.66 1.46
N PRO A 76 1.40 -10.23 1.97
CA PRO A 76 1.43 -10.90 3.27
C PRO A 76 1.03 -10.00 4.43
N ASN A 77 0.83 -10.59 5.61
CA ASN A 77 0.52 -9.83 6.82
C ASN A 77 1.76 -9.15 7.44
N ASN A 78 2.48 -8.38 6.62
CA ASN A 78 3.63 -7.58 7.00
C ASN A 78 3.22 -6.10 7.02
N TRP A 79 3.30 -5.45 8.18
CA TRP A 79 2.80 -4.09 8.35
C TRP A 79 3.67 -3.07 7.59
N GLU A 80 4.98 -3.27 7.53
CA GLU A 80 5.93 -2.38 6.87
C GLU A 80 5.63 -2.27 5.38
N ILE A 81 5.39 -3.41 4.71
CA ILE A 81 5.03 -3.49 3.30
C ILE A 81 3.67 -2.83 3.05
N LYS A 82 2.65 -3.19 3.84
CA LYS A 82 1.31 -2.59 3.73
C LYS A 82 1.37 -1.07 3.91
N ASN A 83 2.12 -0.60 4.89
CA ASN A 83 2.30 0.81 5.18
C ASN A 83 3.03 1.55 4.05
N GLU A 84 4.06 0.95 3.45
CA GLU A 84 4.74 1.54 2.29
C GLU A 84 3.78 1.70 1.10
N ILE A 85 2.97 0.68 0.81
CA ILE A 85 1.94 0.71 -0.24
C ILE A 85 0.94 1.84 0.02
N MET A 86 0.39 1.90 1.25
CA MET A 86 -0.59 2.93 1.63
C MET A 86 0.01 4.33 1.61
N GLN A 87 1.25 4.51 2.08
CA GLN A 87 1.94 5.80 2.03
C GLN A 87 2.15 6.29 0.60
N LYS A 88 2.57 5.40 -0.31
CA LYS A 88 2.75 5.74 -1.73
C LYS A 88 1.44 6.19 -2.38
N ALA A 89 0.34 5.50 -2.10
CA ALA A 89 -0.98 5.89 -2.61
C ALA A 89 -1.49 7.20 -1.98
N HIS A 90 -1.24 7.41 -0.70
CA HIS A 90 -1.69 8.60 0.03
C HIS A 90 -0.88 9.87 -0.31
N ARG A 91 0.43 9.75 -0.58
CA ARG A 91 1.33 10.87 -0.89
C ARG A 91 1.40 11.21 -2.39
N SER A 92 0.50 10.68 -3.22
CA SER A 92 0.51 10.99 -4.65
C SER A 92 0.38 12.50 -4.86
N LYS A 93 1.40 13.13 -5.48
CA LYS A 93 1.61 14.59 -5.58
C LYS A 93 0.44 15.37 -6.18
N LEU A 94 -0.50 14.69 -6.84
CA LEU A 94 -1.64 15.28 -7.55
C LEU A 94 -2.96 15.16 -6.77
N SER A 95 -2.96 14.57 -5.57
CA SER A 95 -4.17 14.43 -4.77
C SER A 95 -4.03 15.25 -3.49
N ILE A 96 -4.87 16.28 -3.35
CA ILE A 96 -5.23 16.83 -2.05
C ILE A 96 -5.72 15.64 -1.22
N HIS A 97 -4.93 15.27 -0.20
CA HIS A 97 -5.08 14.12 0.70
C HIS A 97 -6.27 13.19 0.41
N PRO A 98 -6.08 12.12 -0.38
CA PRO A 98 -7.17 11.25 -0.78
C PRO A 98 -7.81 10.57 0.43
N GLY A 99 -9.15 10.62 0.51
CA GLY A 99 -9.90 9.85 1.50
C GLY A 99 -9.71 8.33 1.31
N GLY A 100 -10.07 7.55 2.34
CA GLY A 100 -9.90 6.09 2.35
C GLY A 100 -10.52 5.39 1.14
N THR A 101 -11.66 5.87 0.65
CA THR A 101 -12.34 5.32 -0.53
C THR A 101 -11.47 5.41 -1.79
N LYS A 102 -10.76 6.53 -2.00
CA LYS A 102 -9.89 6.74 -3.17
C LYS A 102 -8.67 5.83 -3.08
N ILE A 103 -7.99 5.81 -1.94
CA ILE A 103 -6.84 4.93 -1.70
C ILE A 103 -7.22 3.46 -1.96
N TYR A 104 -8.37 3.02 -1.45
CA TYR A 104 -8.83 1.65 -1.70
C TYR A 104 -9.08 1.37 -3.18
N ARG A 105 -9.69 2.32 -3.91
CA ARG A 105 -9.94 2.16 -5.36
C ARG A 105 -8.64 2.07 -6.15
N ASP A 106 -7.64 2.86 -5.79
CA ASP A 106 -6.34 2.88 -6.48
C ASP A 106 -5.55 1.60 -6.19
N LEU A 107 -5.51 1.19 -4.92
CA LEU A 107 -4.73 0.03 -4.50
C LEU A 107 -5.35 -1.31 -4.93
N LYS A 108 -6.68 -1.44 -4.90
CA LYS A 108 -7.35 -2.71 -5.20
C LYS A 108 -7.13 -3.18 -6.65
N ILE A 109 -6.65 -2.32 -7.54
CA ILE A 109 -6.38 -2.67 -8.93
C ILE A 109 -5.19 -3.65 -9.00
N ASN A 110 -4.15 -3.38 -8.21
CA ASN A 110 -2.87 -4.09 -8.29
C ASN A 110 -2.60 -4.99 -7.08
N PHE A 111 -3.19 -4.70 -5.92
CA PHE A 111 -2.89 -5.38 -4.67
C PHE A 111 -4.13 -5.97 -4.02
N TRP A 112 -3.91 -7.05 -3.26
CA TRP A 112 -4.93 -7.68 -2.44
C TRP A 112 -4.32 -8.17 -1.12
N TRP A 113 -5.04 -7.98 -0.01
CA TRP A 113 -4.76 -8.65 1.27
C TRP A 113 -6.02 -8.72 2.13
N ASN A 114 -6.04 -9.65 3.08
CA ASN A 114 -7.14 -9.76 4.03
C ASN A 114 -7.23 -8.51 4.92
N GLY A 115 -8.41 -7.90 5.02
CA GLY A 115 -8.62 -6.70 5.83
C GLY A 115 -8.22 -5.38 5.16
N MET A 116 -7.93 -5.35 3.85
CA MET A 116 -7.47 -4.16 3.11
C MET A 116 -8.24 -2.87 3.41
N LYS A 117 -9.58 -2.92 3.40
CA LYS A 117 -10.42 -1.74 3.71
C LYS A 117 -10.21 -1.22 5.13
N ARG A 118 -10.10 -2.13 6.11
CA ARG A 118 -9.90 -1.81 7.53
C ARG A 118 -8.54 -1.16 7.75
N ASP A 119 -7.50 -1.74 7.14
CA ASP A 119 -6.13 -1.22 7.24
C ASP A 119 -6.03 0.19 6.65
N ILE A 120 -6.66 0.42 5.50
CA ILE A 120 -6.71 1.75 4.86
C ILE A 120 -7.49 2.75 5.72
N ALA A 121 -8.63 2.37 6.28
CA ALA A 121 -9.40 3.25 7.16
C ALA A 121 -8.58 3.66 8.38
N ASN A 122 -7.89 2.70 9.02
CA ASN A 122 -7.00 2.95 10.15
C ASN A 122 -5.80 3.84 9.77
N PHE A 123 -5.25 3.67 8.57
CA PHE A 123 -4.15 4.47 8.07
C PHE A 123 -4.57 5.93 7.86
N VAL A 124 -5.68 6.18 7.17
CA VAL A 124 -6.20 7.54 6.92
C VAL A 124 -6.66 8.21 8.21
N ALA A 125 -7.24 7.45 9.15
CA ALA A 125 -7.63 7.95 10.45
C ALA A 125 -6.45 8.49 11.27
N LYS A 126 -5.21 8.03 11.02
CA LYS A 126 -4.00 8.53 11.69
C LYS A 126 -3.37 9.75 11.00
N CYS A 127 -3.86 10.17 9.83
CA CYS A 127 -3.31 11.33 9.13
C CYS A 127 -3.94 12.63 9.64
N LEU A 128 -3.12 13.48 10.30
CA LEU A 128 -3.56 14.78 10.82
C LEU A 128 -4.18 15.65 9.73
N THR A 129 -3.57 15.75 8.55
CA THR A 129 -4.13 16.58 7.47
C THR A 129 -5.50 16.07 7.01
N CYS A 130 -5.68 14.75 6.90
CA CYS A 130 -6.99 14.17 6.61
C CYS A 130 -8.00 14.45 7.74
N GLN A 131 -7.58 14.41 9.00
CA GLN A 131 -8.46 14.73 10.14
C GLN A 131 -8.91 16.20 10.11
N TRP A 132 -7.98 17.13 9.87
CA TRP A 132 -8.26 18.56 9.79
C TRP A 132 -9.22 18.90 8.66
N VAL A 133 -8.93 18.43 7.43
CA VAL A 133 -9.82 18.63 6.28
C VAL A 133 -11.19 18.02 6.55
N LYS A 134 -11.26 16.84 7.18
CA LYS A 134 -12.56 16.24 7.55
C LYS A 134 -13.34 17.11 8.53
N ALA A 135 -12.70 17.65 9.56
CA ALA A 135 -13.34 18.47 10.59
C ALA A 135 -13.90 19.79 10.02
N GLU A 136 -13.14 20.45 9.15
CA GLU A 136 -13.54 21.69 8.48
C GLU A 136 -14.78 21.50 7.58
N HIS A 137 -14.87 20.35 6.90
CA HIS A 137 -15.97 20.05 5.98
C HIS A 137 -17.15 19.30 6.63
N GLN A 138 -17.07 18.97 7.93
CA GLN A 138 -18.26 18.51 8.65
C GLN A 138 -19.23 19.69 8.77
N ARG A 139 -20.44 19.55 8.22
CA ARG A 139 -21.51 20.50 8.52
C ARG A 139 -21.71 20.50 10.05
N PRO A 140 -21.78 21.66 10.73
CA PRO A 140 -22.18 21.69 12.12
C PRO A 140 -23.51 20.96 12.22
N GLY A 141 -23.54 19.87 13.00
CA GLY A 141 -24.75 19.09 13.20
C GLY A 141 -25.84 20.05 13.66
N GLY A 142 -26.84 20.26 12.82
CA GLY A 142 -27.96 21.13 13.16
C GLY A 142 -28.52 20.69 14.51
N TYR A 143 -28.80 21.65 15.39
CA TYR A 143 -29.38 21.40 16.71
C TYR A 143 -30.47 20.34 16.60
N LEU A 144 -30.22 19.16 17.19
CA LEU A 144 -31.25 18.14 17.32
C LEU A 144 -32.32 18.72 18.24
N ARG A 145 -33.44 19.14 17.66
CA ARG A 145 -34.62 19.50 18.45
C ARG A 145 -35.03 18.27 19.25
N PRO A 146 -35.22 18.36 20.57
CA PRO A 146 -35.62 17.22 21.37
C PRO A 146 -37.00 16.75 20.92
N ARG A 147 -37.03 15.58 20.27
CA ARG A 147 -38.28 14.91 19.88
C ARG A 147 -38.76 14.14 21.11
N LYS A 148 -39.97 14.45 21.57
CA LYS A 148 -40.61 13.75 22.69
C LYS A 148 -40.63 12.25 22.39
N SER A 149 -40.18 11.47 23.38
CA SER A 149 -39.99 10.03 23.33
C SER A 149 -41.27 9.29 23.00
N GLN A 150 -41.25 8.48 21.94
CA GLN A 150 -41.99 7.22 21.93
C GLN A 150 -41.06 6.10 21.44
N SER A 151 -41.02 5.08 22.29
CA SER A 151 -40.51 3.72 22.14
C SER A 151 -40.30 3.21 20.71
N GLY A 152 -39.17 2.54 20.50
CA GLY A 152 -39.01 1.69 19.32
C GLY A 152 -37.56 1.27 19.10
N SER A 153 -37.31 0.00 19.39
CA SER A 153 -36.21 -0.85 18.93
C SER A 153 -35.38 -0.36 17.73
N GLY A 154 -34.08 -0.67 17.76
CA GLY A 154 -33.35 -0.95 16.53
C GLY A 154 -31.92 -0.44 16.54
N ASN A 155 -30.98 -1.39 16.58
CA ASN A 155 -29.60 -1.21 16.17
C ASN A 155 -29.49 -0.28 14.96
N THR A 156 -28.61 0.70 15.03
CA THR A 156 -27.97 1.23 13.83
C THR A 156 -26.52 1.48 14.18
N LEU A 157 -25.69 0.45 13.92
CA LEU A 157 -24.32 0.68 13.51
C LEU A 157 -24.40 1.72 12.40
N GLN A 158 -24.09 2.95 12.76
CA GLN A 158 -24.00 4.08 11.86
C GLN A 158 -22.75 3.85 11.02
N TRP A 159 -22.92 2.98 10.03
CA TRP A 159 -21.90 2.60 9.08
C TRP A 159 -21.35 3.87 8.43
N ILE A 160 -20.07 4.11 8.66
CA ILE A 160 -19.11 4.54 7.64
C ILE A 160 -19.55 5.79 6.87
N LEU A 161 -19.30 6.96 7.48
CA LEU A 161 -18.92 8.12 6.69
C LEU A 161 -17.48 7.88 6.20
N TRP A 162 -17.38 7.43 4.94
CA TRP A 162 -16.20 7.29 4.05
C TRP A 162 -15.47 5.94 3.96
#